data_AF-A0A9D2JFT0-F1
#
_entry.id   AF-A0A9D2JFT0-F1
#
_cell.length_a   1.000
_cell.length_b   1.000
_cell.length_c   1.000
_cell.angle_alpha   90.00
_cell.angle_beta   90.00
_cell.angle_gamma   90.00
#
_symmetry.space_group_name_H-M   'P 1'
#
loop_
_entity.id
_entity.type
_entity.pdbx_description
1 polymer ?
#
loop_
_entity_poly.entity_id
_entity_poly.type
_entity_poly.pdbx_seq_one_letter_code
_entity_poly.pdbx_strand_id
1 'polypeptide(L)'
;MKTKTKKRLAGAAGILIILGLLLAVDAITGDPFSRAWAQWRALHRAETLYPDQEFTVASSYSGQFFNYGVTVQSTTSTDTRFDVTTDFWLFTQDRAGEQVENRWNTCYRMGQEGAEQIAHILATDAPELDLNGIYGADLCTVELDLAWEPDGEGSGRSHPEKTPELFPLDGSFDASLLQKVPSRLCVQVNWTGTPVQEDLDTVLHTLKRVLEANGLPVTYYDVMLVPMYSLEEYNNHEAIQNGLLESGPVPAENIA
;
A
#
# COMPACT_ATOMS: atom_id res chain seq x y z
N MET A 1 50.28 -40.98 -1.96
CA MET A 1 49.92 -39.74 -2.69
C MET A 1 51.05 -38.71 -2.55
N LYS A 2 51.67 -38.26 -3.66
CA LYS A 2 52.85 -37.37 -3.66
C LYS A 2 52.55 -36.04 -2.94
N THR A 3 53.47 -35.52 -2.14
CA THR A 3 53.34 -34.29 -1.31
C THR A 3 52.89 -33.05 -2.09
N LYS A 4 53.26 -32.96 -3.38
CA LYS A 4 52.79 -31.90 -4.29
C LYS A 4 51.28 -31.97 -4.56
N THR A 5 50.70 -33.17 -4.66
CA THR A 5 49.26 -33.38 -4.87
C THR A 5 48.46 -33.00 -3.62
N LYS A 6 48.98 -33.30 -2.42
CA LYS A 6 48.35 -32.90 -1.14
C LYS A 6 48.28 -31.37 -0.98
N LYS A 7 49.35 -30.65 -1.34
CA LYS A 7 49.36 -29.17 -1.28
C LYS A 7 48.37 -28.53 -2.27
N ARG A 8 48.23 -29.11 -3.47
CA ARG A 8 47.24 -28.64 -4.47
C ARG A 8 45.79 -28.89 -4.00
N LEU A 9 45.53 -30.07 -3.42
CA LEU A 9 44.22 -30.39 -2.85
C LEU A 9 43.86 -29.48 -1.67
N ALA A 10 44.81 -29.21 -0.77
CA ALA A 10 44.60 -28.29 0.34
C ALA A 10 44.31 -26.86 -0.14
N GLY A 11 45.02 -26.40 -1.18
CA GLY A 11 44.75 -25.10 -1.81
C GLY A 11 43.34 -25.03 -2.43
N ALA A 12 42.93 -26.06 -3.17
CA ALA A 12 41.59 -26.13 -3.75
C ALA A 12 40.49 -26.17 -2.66
N ALA A 13 40.70 -26.95 -1.59
CA ALA A 13 39.77 -27.00 -0.46
C ALA A 13 39.64 -25.65 0.25
N GLY A 14 40.76 -24.93 0.45
CA GLY A 14 40.74 -23.58 1.02
C GLY A 14 39.95 -22.59 0.17
N ILE A 15 40.12 -22.62 -1.15
CA ILE A 15 39.34 -21.79 -2.08
C ILE A 15 37.85 -22.11 -2.00
N LEU A 16 37.48 -23.38 -1.97
CA LEU A 16 36.07 -23.80 -1.86
C LEU A 16 35.41 -23.31 -0.56
N ILE A 17 36.14 -23.34 0.56
CA ILE A 17 35.65 -22.82 1.84
C ILE A 17 35.43 -21.30 1.73
N ILE A 18 36.38 -20.56 1.15
CA ILE A 18 36.23 -19.11 0.96
C ILE A 18 35.01 -18.80 0.08
N LEU A 19 34.86 -19.50 -1.04
CA LEU A 19 33.70 -19.33 -1.92
C LEU A 19 32.38 -19.66 -1.20
N GLY A 20 32.35 -20.74 -0.42
CA GLY A 20 31.19 -21.12 0.38
C GLY A 20 30.83 -20.08 1.44
N LEU A 21 31.83 -19.48 2.09
CA LEU A 21 31.61 -18.38 3.05
C LEU A 21 31.10 -17.12 2.37
N LEU A 22 31.63 -16.76 1.19
CA LEU A 22 31.13 -15.62 0.41
C LEU A 22 29.68 -15.84 -0.02
N LEU A 23 29.35 -17.05 -0.49
CA LEU A 23 27.97 -17.46 -0.80
C LEU A 23 27.06 -17.37 0.43
N ALA A 24 27.53 -17.82 1.60
CA ALA A 24 26.74 -17.76 2.83
C ALA A 24 26.52 -16.31 3.29
N VAL A 25 27.52 -15.44 3.14
CA VAL A 25 27.36 -14.00 3.42
C VAL A 25 26.34 -13.39 2.48
N ASP A 26 26.45 -13.60 1.17
CA ASP A 26 25.48 -13.10 0.20
C ASP A 26 24.06 -13.64 0.48
N ALA A 27 23.93 -14.94 0.79
CA ALA A 27 22.65 -15.55 1.18
C ALA A 27 21.99 -14.85 2.37
N ILE A 28 22.77 -14.29 3.29
CA ILE A 28 22.26 -13.69 4.53
C ILE A 28 22.08 -12.18 4.39
N THR A 29 23.02 -11.50 3.73
CA THR A 29 23.09 -10.04 3.71
C THR A 29 22.66 -9.41 2.40
N GLY A 30 22.68 -10.16 1.30
CA GLY A 30 22.52 -9.66 -0.05
C GLY A 30 23.68 -8.75 -0.47
N ASP A 31 24.60 -9.26 -1.27
CA ASP A 31 25.78 -8.52 -1.66
C ASP A 31 25.48 -7.45 -2.75
N PRO A 32 26.31 -6.38 -2.85
CA PRO A 32 26.09 -5.30 -3.80
C PRO A 32 26.07 -5.74 -5.28
N PHE A 33 26.82 -6.77 -5.67
CA PHE A 33 26.82 -7.26 -7.06
C PHE A 33 25.53 -7.99 -7.38
N SER A 34 25.05 -8.84 -6.48
CA SER A 34 23.78 -9.54 -6.65
C SER A 34 22.60 -8.57 -6.72
N ARG A 35 22.62 -7.50 -5.93
CA ARG A 35 21.64 -6.41 -6.02
C ARG A 35 21.70 -5.67 -7.36
N ALA A 36 22.90 -5.30 -7.82
CA ALA A 36 23.07 -4.63 -9.10
C ALA A 36 22.61 -5.52 -10.27
N TRP A 37 22.87 -6.81 -10.19
CA TRP A 37 22.39 -7.80 -11.15
C TRP A 37 20.85 -7.90 -11.15
N ALA A 38 20.23 -7.97 -9.98
CA ALA A 38 18.77 -7.97 -9.86
C ALA A 38 18.14 -6.69 -10.42
N GLN A 39 18.74 -5.53 -10.17
CA GLN A 39 18.30 -4.25 -10.75
C GLN A 39 18.39 -4.26 -12.28
N TRP A 40 19.49 -4.72 -12.85
CA TRP A 40 19.64 -4.85 -14.30
C TRP A 40 18.55 -5.78 -14.89
N ARG A 41 18.30 -6.93 -14.25
CA ARG A 41 17.25 -7.85 -14.68
C ARG A 41 15.85 -7.24 -14.59
N ALA A 42 15.58 -6.49 -13.54
CA ALA A 42 14.30 -5.81 -13.34
C ALA A 42 14.04 -4.76 -14.43
N LEU A 43 15.03 -3.91 -14.72
CA LEU A 43 14.94 -2.94 -15.81
C LEU A 43 14.75 -3.63 -17.17
N HIS A 44 15.56 -4.64 -17.47
CA HIS A 44 15.44 -5.37 -18.73
C HIS A 44 14.08 -6.07 -18.88
N ARG A 45 13.54 -6.62 -17.77
CA ARG A 45 12.19 -7.20 -17.75
C ARG A 45 11.14 -6.13 -18.05
N ALA A 46 11.26 -4.95 -17.46
CA ALA A 46 10.32 -3.85 -17.68
C ALA A 46 10.35 -3.32 -19.12
N GLU A 47 11.54 -3.09 -19.67
CA GLU A 47 11.74 -2.71 -21.07
C GLU A 47 11.22 -3.79 -22.05
N THR A 48 11.25 -5.06 -21.66
CA THR A 48 10.67 -6.15 -22.47
C THR A 48 9.14 -6.12 -22.45
N LEU A 49 8.53 -5.82 -21.31
CA LEU A 49 7.07 -5.75 -21.17
C LEU A 49 6.48 -4.49 -21.80
N TYR A 50 7.20 -3.36 -21.69
CA TYR A 50 6.78 -2.05 -22.16
C TYR A 50 7.90 -1.41 -23.02
N PRO A 51 8.10 -1.87 -24.28
CA PRO A 51 9.24 -1.48 -25.11
C PRO A 51 9.27 0.01 -25.49
N ASP A 52 8.14 0.71 -25.38
CA ASP A 52 8.01 2.13 -25.71
C ASP A 52 8.20 3.04 -24.48
N GLN A 53 8.60 2.50 -23.32
CA GLN A 53 8.80 3.25 -22.08
C GLN A 53 10.21 3.07 -21.52
N GLU A 54 10.76 4.13 -20.95
CA GLU A 54 12.02 4.08 -20.21
C GLU A 54 11.76 3.91 -18.71
N PHE A 55 12.55 3.06 -18.05
CA PHE A 55 12.38 2.73 -16.64
C PHE A 55 13.58 3.14 -15.80
N THR A 56 13.31 3.43 -14.54
CA THR A 56 14.31 3.64 -13.50
C THR A 56 14.02 2.75 -12.29
N VAL A 57 15.05 2.53 -11.47
CA VAL A 57 14.90 1.83 -10.19
C VAL A 57 14.39 2.84 -9.15
N ALA A 58 13.16 2.67 -8.69
CA ALA A 58 12.58 3.49 -7.62
C ALA A 58 13.08 3.05 -6.25
N SER A 59 13.19 1.75 -6.03
CA SER A 59 13.73 1.17 -4.80
C SER A 59 14.28 -0.23 -5.04
N SER A 60 15.15 -0.69 -4.14
CA SER A 60 15.57 -2.09 -4.11
C SER A 60 15.83 -2.55 -2.69
N TYR A 61 15.53 -3.82 -2.43
CA TYR A 61 15.85 -4.49 -1.18
C TYR A 61 16.49 -5.85 -1.45
N SER A 62 17.22 -6.34 -0.44
CA SER A 62 17.75 -7.70 -0.40
C SER A 62 17.07 -8.44 0.75
N GLY A 63 16.35 -9.50 0.39
CA GLY A 63 15.84 -10.50 1.32
C GLY A 63 16.92 -11.54 1.64
N GLN A 64 16.56 -12.47 2.53
CA GLN A 64 17.38 -13.64 2.81
C GLN A 64 17.29 -14.66 1.67
N PHE A 65 18.27 -15.54 1.58
CA PHE A 65 18.34 -16.66 0.64
C PHE A 65 18.28 -16.26 -0.84
N PHE A 66 19.06 -15.23 -1.22
CA PHE A 66 19.20 -14.76 -2.61
C PHE A 66 17.89 -14.26 -3.24
N ASN A 67 16.99 -13.72 -2.41
CA ASN A 67 15.79 -13.04 -2.85
C ASN A 67 16.08 -11.54 -2.95
N TYR A 68 15.89 -10.94 -4.11
CA TYR A 68 16.10 -9.51 -4.32
C TYR A 68 14.85 -8.90 -4.94
N GLY A 69 14.30 -7.87 -4.31
CA GLY A 69 13.16 -7.13 -4.84
C GLY A 69 13.59 -5.77 -5.37
N VAL A 70 13.05 -5.39 -6.52
CA VAL A 70 13.30 -4.12 -7.18
C VAL A 70 11.98 -3.55 -7.63
N THR A 71 11.64 -2.35 -7.19
CA THR A 71 10.51 -1.61 -7.75
C THR A 71 11.02 -0.76 -8.90
N VAL A 72 10.47 -0.99 -10.10
CA VAL A 72 10.75 -0.18 -11.29
C VAL A 72 9.65 0.85 -11.50
N GLN A 73 10.02 2.01 -12.03
CA GLN A 73 9.11 3.11 -12.31
C GLN A 73 9.37 3.62 -13.73
N SER A 74 8.32 3.69 -14.54
CA SER A 74 8.36 4.36 -15.84
C SER A 74 8.61 5.85 -15.65
N THR A 75 9.46 6.42 -16.51
CA THR A 75 9.76 7.85 -16.53
C THR A 75 8.66 8.69 -17.19
N THR A 76 7.77 8.04 -17.95
CA THR A 76 6.72 8.70 -18.73
C THR A 76 5.31 8.45 -18.17
N SER A 77 5.17 7.51 -17.24
CA SER A 77 3.90 7.14 -16.62
C SER A 77 4.10 6.94 -15.13
N THR A 78 3.31 7.62 -14.32
CA THR A 78 3.34 7.51 -12.86
C THR A 78 2.74 6.17 -12.44
N ASP A 79 1.74 5.69 -13.19
CA ASP A 79 1.02 4.44 -12.87
C ASP A 79 1.72 3.17 -13.40
N THR A 80 2.62 3.30 -14.39
CA THR A 80 3.47 2.18 -14.84
C THR A 80 4.64 1.98 -13.88
N ARG A 81 4.33 1.46 -12.69
CA ARG A 81 5.25 1.10 -11.62
C ARG A 81 4.98 -0.33 -11.17
N PHE A 82 6.00 -1.15 -11.00
CA PHE A 82 5.76 -2.48 -10.46
C PHE A 82 6.99 -3.11 -9.82
N ASP A 83 6.74 -4.12 -9.00
CA ASP A 83 7.77 -4.89 -8.33
C ASP A 83 8.24 -6.05 -9.21
N VAL A 84 9.55 -6.23 -9.23
CA VAL A 84 10.23 -7.36 -9.85
C VAL A 84 11.10 -8.05 -8.80
N THR A 85 10.88 -9.34 -8.63
CA THR A 85 11.67 -10.19 -7.74
C THR A 85 12.63 -11.03 -8.57
N THR A 86 13.89 -11.11 -8.14
CA THR A 86 14.89 -12.03 -8.67
C THR A 86 15.35 -12.98 -7.57
N ASP A 87 15.12 -14.27 -7.75
CA ASP A 87 15.54 -15.34 -6.84
C ASP A 87 16.75 -16.10 -7.40
N PHE A 88 17.70 -16.43 -6.52
CA PHE A 88 18.92 -17.16 -6.85
C PHE A 88 19.60 -16.60 -8.11
N TRP A 89 19.61 -15.26 -8.25
CA TRP A 89 20.14 -14.52 -9.40
C TRP A 89 19.49 -14.81 -10.77
N LEU A 90 18.55 -15.75 -10.87
CA LEU A 90 18.14 -16.34 -12.16
C LEU A 90 16.65 -16.24 -12.42
N PHE A 91 15.83 -16.49 -11.41
CA PHE A 91 14.38 -16.58 -11.57
C PHE A 91 13.77 -15.21 -11.36
N THR A 92 13.20 -14.65 -12.41
CA THR A 92 12.59 -13.32 -12.36
C THR A 92 11.09 -13.45 -12.45
N GLN A 93 10.40 -12.83 -11.51
CA GLN A 93 8.95 -12.69 -11.47
C GLN A 93 8.62 -11.20 -11.35
N ASP A 94 7.54 -10.77 -11.96
CA ASP A 94 7.07 -9.40 -11.91
C ASP A 94 5.60 -9.34 -11.47
N ARG A 95 5.19 -8.17 -11.01
CA ARG A 95 3.80 -7.86 -10.65
C ARG A 95 3.16 -6.88 -11.62
N ALA A 96 3.66 -6.76 -12.86
CA ALA A 96 3.12 -5.80 -13.83
C ALA A 96 1.63 -6.07 -14.12
N GLY A 97 1.24 -7.33 -14.23
CA GLY A 97 -0.17 -7.73 -14.40
C GLY A 97 -1.06 -7.22 -13.26
N GLU A 98 -0.63 -7.41 -12.01
CA GLU A 98 -1.42 -7.00 -10.84
C GLU A 98 -1.39 -5.48 -10.61
N GLN A 99 -0.23 -4.85 -10.74
CA GLN A 99 -0.03 -3.45 -10.35
C GLN A 99 -0.40 -2.46 -11.48
N VAL A 100 -0.14 -2.82 -12.74
CA VAL A 100 -0.32 -1.93 -13.90
C VAL A 100 -1.50 -2.37 -14.78
N GLU A 101 -1.53 -3.63 -15.21
CA GLU A 101 -2.56 -4.09 -16.16
C GLU A 101 -3.94 -4.14 -15.52
N ASN A 102 -4.03 -4.62 -14.28
CA ASN A 102 -5.23 -4.61 -13.46
C ASN A 102 -5.60 -3.23 -12.90
N ARG A 103 -4.83 -2.18 -13.22
CA ARG A 103 -5.08 -0.78 -12.79
C ARG A 103 -5.00 -0.53 -11.29
N TRP A 104 -4.36 -1.41 -10.53
CA TRP A 104 -4.22 -1.24 -9.08
C TRP A 104 -3.54 0.09 -8.71
N ASN A 105 -2.40 0.42 -9.33
CA ASN A 105 -1.70 1.66 -9.03
C ASN A 105 -2.53 2.90 -9.36
N THR A 106 -3.19 2.91 -10.52
CA THR A 106 -4.07 4.01 -10.95
C THR A 106 -5.22 4.17 -9.98
N CYS A 107 -5.90 3.08 -9.63
CA CYS A 107 -7.01 3.07 -8.68
C CYS A 107 -6.57 3.61 -7.31
N TYR A 108 -5.42 3.15 -6.81
CA TYR A 108 -4.85 3.60 -5.55
C TYR A 108 -4.51 5.10 -5.58
N ARG A 109 -3.79 5.58 -6.60
CA ARG A 109 -3.44 7.01 -6.76
C ARG A 109 -4.69 7.88 -6.87
N MET A 110 -5.67 7.48 -7.68
CA MET A 110 -6.95 8.21 -7.78
C MET A 110 -7.70 8.22 -6.44
N GLY A 111 -7.62 7.15 -5.66
CA GLY A 111 -8.12 7.10 -4.28
C GLY A 111 -7.41 8.12 -3.38
N GLN A 112 -6.08 8.23 -3.46
CA GLN A 112 -5.32 9.25 -2.72
C GLN A 112 -5.71 10.69 -3.13
N GLU A 113 -5.84 10.96 -4.42
CA GLU A 113 -6.29 12.27 -4.93
C GLU A 113 -7.71 12.61 -4.44
N GLY A 114 -8.62 11.63 -4.43
CA GLY A 114 -9.97 11.79 -3.89
C GLY A 114 -9.98 11.99 -2.38
N ALA A 115 -9.13 11.27 -1.64
CA ALA A 115 -8.97 11.42 -0.20
C ALA A 115 -8.45 12.81 0.18
N GLU A 116 -7.48 13.36 -0.58
CA GLU A 116 -6.99 14.73 -0.41
C GLU A 116 -8.10 15.77 -0.61
N GLN A 117 -8.93 15.61 -1.66
CA GLN A 117 -10.09 16.47 -1.90
C GLN A 117 -11.10 16.38 -0.76
N ILE A 118 -11.42 15.17 -0.30
CA ILE A 118 -12.35 14.94 0.82
C ILE A 118 -11.82 15.55 2.11
N ALA A 119 -10.54 15.36 2.43
CA ALA A 119 -9.91 15.94 3.62
C ALA A 119 -10.03 17.47 3.64
N HIS A 120 -9.83 18.13 2.49
CA HIS A 120 -9.99 19.58 2.38
C HIS A 120 -11.44 20.04 2.60
N ILE A 121 -12.41 19.29 2.05
CA ILE A 121 -13.83 19.55 2.25
C ILE A 121 -14.21 19.38 3.71
N LEU A 122 -13.83 18.27 4.36
CA LEU A 122 -14.16 18.01 5.76
C LEU A 122 -13.54 19.06 6.69
N ALA A 123 -12.31 19.51 6.44
CA ALA A 123 -11.69 20.58 7.21
C ALA A 123 -12.45 21.92 7.12
N THR A 124 -13.21 22.13 6.04
CA THR A 124 -13.97 23.37 5.81
C THR A 124 -15.41 23.25 6.29
N ASP A 125 -16.08 22.14 5.98
CA ASP A 125 -17.52 21.95 6.11
C ASP A 125 -17.93 21.13 7.35
N ALA A 126 -16.97 20.45 7.98
CA ALA A 126 -17.12 19.73 9.26
C ALA A 126 -15.90 19.92 10.18
N PRO A 127 -15.48 21.18 10.47
CA PRO A 127 -14.28 21.46 11.26
C PRO A 127 -14.37 20.95 12.72
N GLU A 128 -15.56 20.58 13.18
CA GLU A 128 -15.78 19.92 14.46
C GLU A 128 -15.26 18.48 14.54
N LEU A 129 -15.04 17.83 13.38
CA LEU A 129 -14.44 16.50 13.33
C LEU A 129 -12.92 16.63 13.42
N ASP A 130 -12.36 16.35 14.61
CA ASP A 130 -10.91 16.30 14.82
C ASP A 130 -10.34 15.01 14.23
N LEU A 131 -10.04 15.03 12.93
CA LEU A 131 -9.57 13.85 12.20
C LEU A 131 -8.13 13.48 12.58
N ASN A 132 -7.90 12.20 12.87
CA ASN A 132 -6.59 11.67 13.22
C ASN A 132 -5.82 11.22 11.97
N GLY A 133 -4.59 11.72 11.80
CA GLY A 133 -3.71 11.39 10.69
C GLY A 133 -2.98 10.06 10.90
N ILE A 134 -3.47 8.98 10.32
CA ILE A 134 -2.93 7.61 10.51
C ILE A 134 -2.77 6.82 9.22
N TYR A 135 -3.26 7.33 8.08
CA TYR A 135 -3.28 6.58 6.83
C TYR A 135 -2.01 6.83 6.01
N GLY A 136 -1.33 5.74 5.63
CA GLY A 136 -0.13 5.79 4.81
C GLY A 136 1.09 6.41 5.51
N ALA A 137 2.18 6.55 4.74
CA ALA A 137 3.43 7.11 5.25
C ALA A 137 3.34 8.61 5.56
N ASP A 138 2.43 9.32 4.89
CA ASP A 138 2.22 10.76 5.04
C ASP A 138 1.22 11.12 6.15
N LEU A 139 0.71 10.11 6.88
CA LEU A 139 -0.25 10.28 7.98
C LEU A 139 -1.49 11.06 7.54
N CYS A 140 -2.06 10.69 6.39
CA CYS A 140 -3.30 11.27 5.88
C CYS A 140 -4.44 11.04 6.89
N THR A 141 -5.37 11.99 6.96
CA THR A 141 -6.54 11.95 7.85
C THR A 141 -7.73 11.19 7.26
N VAL A 142 -7.69 10.96 5.94
CA VAL A 142 -8.72 10.28 5.16
C VAL A 142 -8.06 9.26 4.25
N GLU A 143 -8.68 8.10 4.11
CA GLU A 143 -8.41 7.13 3.04
C GLU A 143 -9.70 6.91 2.23
N LEU A 144 -9.55 6.81 0.91
CA LEU A 144 -10.64 6.54 0.00
C LEU A 144 -10.27 5.36 -0.90
N ASP A 145 -10.94 4.23 -0.69
CA ASP A 145 -10.81 3.07 -1.55
C ASP A 145 -11.83 3.15 -2.68
N LEU A 146 -11.35 3.00 -3.92
CA LEU A 146 -12.19 2.92 -5.11
C LEU A 146 -12.31 1.47 -5.57
N ALA A 147 -13.42 1.15 -6.26
CA ALA A 147 -13.78 -0.21 -6.67
C ALA A 147 -13.74 -1.22 -5.50
N TRP A 148 -14.07 -0.77 -4.29
CA TRP A 148 -13.95 -1.55 -3.06
C TRP A 148 -15.18 -2.43 -2.85
N GLU A 149 -14.98 -3.72 -2.63
CA GLU A 149 -16.04 -4.65 -2.26
C GLU A 149 -15.78 -5.25 -0.87
N PRO A 150 -16.83 -5.43 -0.05
CA PRO A 150 -16.70 -6.15 1.21
C PRO A 150 -16.43 -7.64 0.91
N ASP A 151 -15.39 -8.21 1.51
CA ASP A 151 -15.21 -9.66 1.53
C ASP A 151 -15.90 -10.18 2.79
N GLY A 152 -16.80 -11.16 2.67
CA GLY A 152 -17.69 -11.61 3.76
C GLY A 152 -17.03 -12.10 5.05
N GLU A 153 -15.69 -12.04 5.17
CA GLU A 153 -14.88 -12.38 6.34
C GLU A 153 -13.69 -11.40 6.61
N GLY A 154 -13.65 -10.18 6.03
CA GLY A 154 -12.47 -9.29 6.13
C GLY A 154 -12.71 -7.77 5.98
N SER A 155 -11.63 -7.02 5.71
CA SER A 155 -11.58 -5.55 5.53
C SER A 155 -11.96 -5.07 4.12
N GLY A 156 -12.47 -5.97 3.28
CA GLY A 156 -12.71 -5.77 1.85
C GLY A 156 -11.45 -5.49 1.03
N ARG A 157 -11.62 -5.43 -0.29
CA ARG A 157 -10.53 -5.14 -1.24
C ARG A 157 -11.05 -4.40 -2.47
N SER A 158 -10.19 -3.54 -3.03
CA SER A 158 -10.42 -2.94 -4.34
C SER A 158 -10.29 -3.96 -5.47
N HIS A 159 -11.15 -3.84 -6.48
CA HIS A 159 -11.19 -4.70 -7.66
C HIS A 159 -11.21 -3.90 -8.98
N PRO A 160 -10.23 -3.01 -9.22
CA PRO A 160 -10.21 -2.18 -10.43
C PRO A 160 -10.10 -3.01 -11.72
N GLU A 161 -9.63 -4.27 -11.65
CA GLU A 161 -9.58 -5.19 -12.77
C GLU A 161 -10.96 -5.56 -13.35
N LYS A 162 -12.04 -5.35 -12.58
CA LYS A 162 -13.41 -5.59 -13.05
C LYS A 162 -13.93 -4.47 -13.95
N THR A 163 -13.36 -3.27 -13.86
CA THR A 163 -13.77 -2.08 -14.63
C THR A 163 -12.55 -1.25 -15.05
N PRO A 164 -11.56 -1.84 -15.74
CA PRO A 164 -10.28 -1.20 -16.03
C PRO A 164 -10.40 0.03 -16.94
N GLU A 165 -11.50 0.16 -17.69
CA GLU A 165 -11.81 1.33 -18.52
C GLU A 165 -12.11 2.60 -17.71
N LEU A 166 -12.51 2.45 -16.43
CA LEU A 166 -12.75 3.56 -15.52
C LEU A 166 -11.47 4.09 -14.87
N PHE A 167 -10.37 3.34 -14.97
CA PHE A 167 -9.06 3.67 -14.41
C PHE A 167 -8.01 3.74 -15.52
N PRO A 168 -8.10 4.70 -16.45
CA PRO A 168 -7.07 4.89 -17.47
C PRO A 168 -5.74 5.29 -16.80
N LEU A 169 -4.64 4.66 -17.23
CA LEU A 169 -3.29 5.00 -16.74
C LEU A 169 -3.06 6.51 -16.86
N ASP A 170 -2.49 7.09 -15.80
CA ASP A 170 -2.16 8.51 -15.65
C ASP A 170 -3.38 9.45 -15.72
N GLY A 171 -4.60 8.90 -15.64
CA GLY A 171 -5.83 9.70 -15.51
C GLY A 171 -5.92 10.35 -14.13
N SER A 172 -6.51 11.54 -14.06
CA SER A 172 -6.84 12.17 -12.78
C SER A 172 -8.08 11.55 -12.15
N PHE A 173 -8.19 11.61 -10.82
CA PHE A 173 -9.44 11.31 -10.14
C PHE A 173 -10.59 12.19 -10.67
N ASP A 174 -11.74 11.55 -10.94
CA ASP A 174 -13.00 12.20 -11.30
C ASP A 174 -14.07 11.73 -10.30
N ALA A 175 -14.70 12.67 -9.60
CA ALA A 175 -15.76 12.39 -8.63
C ALA A 175 -16.92 11.56 -9.22
N SER A 176 -17.15 11.62 -10.54
CA SER A 176 -18.14 10.78 -11.20
C SER A 176 -17.88 9.27 -11.06
N LEU A 177 -16.65 8.87 -10.74
CA LEU A 177 -16.28 7.48 -10.44
C LEU A 177 -17.05 6.92 -9.24
N LEU A 178 -17.33 7.75 -8.24
CA LEU A 178 -18.05 7.33 -7.02
C LEU A 178 -19.48 6.83 -7.29
N GLN A 179 -20.05 7.20 -8.44
CA GLN A 179 -21.35 6.69 -8.90
C GLN A 179 -21.23 5.43 -9.79
N LYS A 180 -20.03 5.12 -10.27
CA LYS A 180 -19.77 4.05 -11.24
C LYS A 180 -19.18 2.81 -10.60
N VAL A 181 -18.41 3.00 -9.51
CA VAL A 181 -17.80 1.91 -8.75
C VAL A 181 -18.10 2.08 -7.27
N PRO A 182 -18.26 0.96 -6.52
CA PRO A 182 -18.30 1.00 -5.07
C PRO A 182 -17.06 1.68 -4.49
N SER A 183 -17.24 2.47 -3.43
CA SER A 183 -16.17 3.17 -2.73
C SER A 183 -16.31 3.07 -1.22
N ARG A 184 -15.19 3.09 -0.51
CA ARG A 184 -15.16 3.13 0.95
C ARG A 184 -14.35 4.33 1.43
N LEU A 185 -14.95 5.13 2.30
CA LEU A 185 -14.27 6.19 3.04
C LEU A 185 -13.85 5.64 4.41
N CYS A 186 -12.57 5.76 4.74
CA CYS A 186 -12.03 5.45 6.04
C CYS A 186 -11.58 6.73 6.76
N VAL A 187 -12.07 6.95 7.97
CA VAL A 187 -11.66 8.06 8.82
C VAL A 187 -11.53 7.66 10.29
N GLN A 188 -10.58 8.28 10.99
CA GLN A 188 -10.51 8.24 12.44
C GLN A 188 -10.78 9.63 13.01
N VAL A 189 -11.61 9.71 14.04
CA VAL A 189 -11.95 10.97 14.71
C VAL A 189 -11.52 10.88 16.17
N ASN A 190 -10.69 11.82 16.61
CA ASN A 190 -10.36 11.98 18.02
C ASN A 190 -11.63 12.40 18.77
N TRP A 191 -11.91 11.71 19.87
CA TRP A 191 -13.15 11.86 20.63
C TRP A 191 -12.87 12.23 22.08
N THR A 192 -13.59 13.21 22.62
CA THR A 192 -13.44 13.58 24.02
C THR A 192 -14.32 12.66 24.88
N GLY A 193 -13.69 11.87 25.75
CA GLY A 193 -14.37 10.89 26.61
C GLY A 193 -14.59 9.54 25.91
N THR A 194 -15.41 8.68 26.51
CA THR A 194 -15.72 7.35 25.97
C THR A 194 -16.85 7.46 24.92
N PRO A 195 -16.59 7.16 23.64
CA PRO A 195 -17.59 7.23 22.58
C PRO A 195 -18.69 6.20 22.79
N VAL A 196 -19.90 6.54 22.35
CA VAL A 196 -21.07 5.64 22.31
C VAL A 196 -21.64 5.54 20.89
N GLN A 197 -22.55 4.60 20.64
CA GLN A 197 -23.15 4.39 19.31
C GLN A 197 -23.80 5.67 18.74
N GLU A 198 -24.44 6.50 19.56
CA GLU A 198 -25.04 7.76 19.13
C GLU A 198 -24.00 8.77 18.59
N ASP A 199 -22.79 8.76 19.14
CA ASP A 199 -21.67 9.57 18.65
C ASP A 199 -21.26 9.10 17.25
N LEU A 200 -21.13 7.79 17.07
CA LEU A 200 -20.77 7.17 15.81
C LEU A 200 -21.82 7.46 14.72
N ASP A 201 -23.11 7.31 15.06
CA ASP A 201 -24.22 7.61 14.17
C ASP A 201 -24.22 9.10 13.75
N THR A 202 -23.88 10.00 14.68
CA THR A 202 -23.74 11.43 14.41
C THR A 202 -22.60 11.74 13.46
N VAL A 203 -21.44 11.10 13.64
CA VAL A 203 -20.28 11.26 12.74
C VAL A 203 -20.59 10.70 11.36
N LEU A 204 -21.16 9.50 11.27
CA LEU A 204 -21.59 8.89 10.00
C LEU A 204 -22.57 9.79 9.24
N HIS A 205 -23.59 10.30 9.92
CA HIS A 205 -24.56 11.24 9.34
C HIS A 205 -23.88 12.52 8.84
N THR A 206 -22.95 13.08 9.62
CA THR A 206 -22.21 14.30 9.27
C THR A 206 -21.35 14.11 8.02
N LEU A 207 -20.56 13.03 7.99
CA LEU A 207 -19.73 12.67 6.84
C LEU A 207 -20.59 12.51 5.58
N LYS A 208 -21.64 11.68 5.64
CA LYS A 208 -22.53 11.45 4.49
C LYS A 208 -23.14 12.74 3.98
N ARG A 209 -23.73 13.54 4.87
CA ARG A 209 -24.35 14.83 4.52
C ARG A 209 -23.36 15.77 3.82
N VAL A 210 -22.15 15.92 4.37
CA VAL A 210 -21.13 16.83 3.81
C VAL A 210 -20.63 16.34 2.46
N LEU A 211 -20.33 15.05 2.32
CA LEU A 211 -19.84 14.50 1.06
C LEU A 211 -20.91 14.53 -0.04
N GLU A 212 -22.16 14.16 0.27
CA GLU A 212 -23.26 14.25 -0.70
C GLU A 212 -23.54 15.71 -1.13
N ALA A 213 -23.49 16.66 -0.20
CA ALA A 213 -23.63 18.09 -0.51
C ALA A 213 -22.54 18.62 -1.45
N ASN A 214 -21.35 18.00 -1.42
CA ASN A 214 -20.21 18.33 -2.27
C ASN A 214 -20.10 17.42 -3.52
N GLY A 215 -21.12 16.62 -3.82
CA GLY A 215 -21.15 15.77 -5.02
C GLY A 215 -20.24 14.54 -4.97
N LEU A 216 -19.91 14.06 -3.77
CA LEU A 216 -19.04 12.91 -3.52
C LEU A 216 -19.84 11.77 -2.85
N PRO A 217 -20.73 11.08 -3.58
CA PRO A 217 -21.56 10.01 -3.00
C PRO A 217 -20.73 8.75 -2.77
N VAL A 218 -20.15 8.60 -1.58
CA VAL A 218 -19.41 7.38 -1.19
C VAL A 218 -20.38 6.24 -0.86
N THR A 219 -20.00 5.00 -1.19
CA THR A 219 -20.85 3.81 -1.00
C THR A 219 -20.82 3.26 0.44
N TYR A 220 -19.65 3.25 1.08
CA TYR A 220 -19.44 2.74 2.44
C TYR A 220 -18.64 3.73 3.29
N TYR A 221 -19.01 3.86 4.56
CA TYR A 221 -18.31 4.67 5.56
C TYR A 221 -17.76 3.77 6.65
N ASP A 222 -16.47 3.87 6.93
CA ASP A 222 -15.75 3.09 7.93
C ASP A 222 -15.09 4.06 8.91
N VAL A 223 -15.70 4.23 10.07
CA VAL A 223 -15.38 5.26 11.05
C VAL A 223 -14.89 4.63 12.34
N MET A 224 -13.77 5.15 12.86
CA MET A 224 -13.29 4.85 14.20
C MET A 224 -13.28 6.12 15.05
N LEU A 225 -13.91 6.04 16.23
CA LEU A 225 -13.81 7.06 17.26
C LEU A 225 -12.71 6.67 18.25
N VAL A 226 -11.73 7.55 18.38
CA VAL A 226 -10.52 7.33 19.19
C VAL A 226 -10.57 8.22 20.43
N PRO A 227 -10.77 7.68 21.64
CA PRO A 227 -10.80 8.49 22.84
C PRO A 227 -9.47 9.23 23.07
N MET A 228 -9.56 10.51 23.39
CA MET A 228 -8.42 11.32 23.80
C MET A 228 -8.12 11.05 25.27
N TYR A 229 -7.12 10.22 25.54
CA TYR A 229 -6.66 9.91 26.89
C TYR A 229 -5.64 10.94 27.39
N SER A 230 -5.65 11.19 28.70
CA SER A 230 -4.53 11.85 29.38
C SER A 230 -3.26 10.96 29.36
N LEU A 231 -2.08 11.54 29.57
CA LEU A 231 -0.80 10.81 29.65
C LEU A 231 -0.80 9.70 30.73
N GLU A 232 -1.57 9.84 31.80
CA GLU A 232 -1.70 8.81 32.84
C GLU A 232 -2.55 7.62 32.37
N GLU A 233 -3.62 7.89 31.62
CA GLU A 233 -4.52 6.88 31.04
C GLU A 233 -3.88 6.17 29.84
N TYR A 234 -3.03 6.88 29.08
CA TYR A 234 -2.31 6.32 27.92
C TYR A 234 -1.36 5.16 28.31
N ASN A 235 -0.86 5.14 29.55
CA ASN A 235 -0.02 4.06 30.05
C ASN A 235 -0.80 2.76 30.37
N ASN A 236 -2.13 2.77 30.25
CA ASN A 236 -2.97 1.59 30.40
C ASN A 236 -3.49 1.10 29.04
N HIS A 237 -2.72 0.21 28.41
CA HIS A 237 -3.00 -0.32 27.07
C HIS A 237 -4.39 -0.99 26.94
N GLU A 238 -4.87 -1.63 28.00
CA GLU A 238 -6.19 -2.27 28.03
C GLU A 238 -7.33 -1.25 28.08
N ALA A 239 -7.11 -0.09 28.72
CA ALA A 239 -8.07 1.01 28.73
C ALA A 239 -8.19 1.71 27.36
N ILE A 240 -7.09 1.77 26.60
CA ILE A 240 -7.07 2.31 25.23
C ILE A 240 -7.85 1.40 24.29
N GLN A 241 -7.55 0.10 24.28
CA GLN A 241 -8.21 -0.84 23.35
C GLN A 241 -9.71 -0.98 23.63
N ASN A 242 -10.12 -0.95 24.90
CA ASN A 242 -11.54 -1.07 25.29
C ASN A 242 -12.37 0.20 25.07
N GLY A 243 -11.74 1.35 24.76
CA GLY A 243 -12.45 2.61 24.52
C GLY A 243 -12.63 2.97 23.05
N LEU A 244 -11.99 2.24 22.13
CA LEU A 244 -12.19 2.42 20.69
C LEU A 244 -13.61 1.99 20.32
N LEU A 245 -14.27 2.80 19.51
CA LEU A 245 -15.56 2.44 18.92
C LEU A 245 -15.46 2.52 17.40
N GLU A 246 -15.69 1.39 16.74
CA GLU A 246 -15.59 1.22 15.30
C GLU A 246 -16.97 0.90 14.72
N SER A 247 -17.31 1.52 13.59
CA SER A 247 -18.54 1.16 12.86
C SER A 247 -18.37 -0.11 12.03
N GLY A 248 -17.15 -0.40 11.60
CA GLY A 248 -16.91 -1.20 10.39
C GLY A 248 -17.50 -0.53 9.14
N PRO A 249 -17.46 -1.19 7.97
CA PRO A 249 -18.02 -0.64 6.75
C PRO A 249 -19.56 -0.55 6.80
N VAL A 250 -20.10 0.66 6.94
CA VAL A 250 -21.55 0.94 6.94
C VAL A 250 -21.98 1.41 5.55
N PRO A 251 -22.93 0.71 4.87
CA PRO A 251 -23.49 1.17 3.61
C PRO A 251 -24.15 2.55 3.75
N ALA A 252 -23.92 3.45 2.80
CA ALA A 252 -24.47 4.81 2.84
C ALA A 252 -26.02 4.84 2.91
N GLU A 253 -26.69 3.85 2.33
CA GLU A 253 -28.15 3.70 2.39
C GLU A 253 -28.70 3.39 3.80
N ASN A 254 -27.83 2.90 4.70
CA ASN A 254 -28.18 2.59 6.08
C ASN A 254 -27.89 3.75 7.04
N ILE A 255 -27.29 4.85 6.56
CA ILE A 255 -27.04 6.06 7.33
C ILE A 255 -28.23 7.00 7.13
N ALA A 256 -28.89 7.36 8.23
CA ALA A 256 -30.07 8.21 8.26
C ALA A 256 -29.81 9.64 7.74
#